data_AF-A0A0N4Z7Y0-F1
#
_entry.id   AF-A0A0N4Z7Y0-F1
#
_cell.length_a   1.000
_cell.length_b   1.000
_cell.length_c   1.000
_cell.angle_alpha   90.00
_cell.angle_beta   90.00
_cell.angle_gamma   90.00
#
_symmetry.space_group_name_H-M   'P 1'
#
loop_
_entity.id
_entity.type
_entity.pdbx_description
1 polymer ?
#
loop_
_entity_poly.entity_id
_entity_poly.type
_entity_poly.pdbx_seq_one_letter_code
_entity_poly.pdbx_strand_id
1 'polypeptide(L)'
;MGSLQKISGTFDLSQDEKKIEENNAPDDNLDNRFFDSSDYRCCFNLFHAKIVTFVFCTLVLHEIVLGGIYLLGRDEFAKGDWTVVGVFIIRLLQLPPVTIAYYSLWRCNPYLIIPFGVSQVCIGSFADIFTLLKILKELDAENSILLPFEGVFEIFNILIPLVIYIFLAICLIWVLYRCHIYFIARRLHQRERNMYRSKKDSLPKNENKVNEEAYMLER
;
A
#
# COMPACT_ATOMS: atom_id res chain seq x y z
N MET A 1 -33.01 18.64 -27.84
CA MET A 1 -31.76 19.12 -28.46
C MET A 1 -31.29 20.33 -27.67
N GLY A 2 -30.32 20.14 -26.77
CA GLY A 2 -29.75 21.20 -25.93
C GLY A 2 -28.30 20.80 -25.64
N SER A 3 -27.38 21.65 -26.07
CA SER A 3 -25.98 21.32 -26.34
C SER A 3 -25.11 21.28 -25.09
N LEU A 4 -24.19 20.32 -25.06
CA LEU A 4 -23.02 20.30 -24.18
C LEU A 4 -22.08 21.47 -24.51
N GLN A 5 -21.81 22.33 -23.53
CA GLN A 5 -20.59 23.15 -23.52
C GLN A 5 -19.73 22.77 -22.32
N LYS A 6 -18.53 22.29 -22.65
CA LYS A 6 -17.43 21.99 -21.75
C LYS A 6 -16.62 23.28 -21.58
N ILE A 7 -16.51 23.80 -20.36
CA ILE A 7 -15.53 24.84 -20.03
C ILE A 7 -14.64 24.33 -18.90
N SER A 8 -13.36 24.39 -19.20
CA SER A 8 -12.20 23.97 -18.46
C SER A 8 -11.83 24.99 -17.38
N GLY A 9 -11.38 24.49 -16.23
CA GLY A 9 -10.26 25.05 -15.47
C GLY A 9 -10.56 26.28 -14.61
N THR A 10 -10.55 26.04 -13.30
CA THR A 10 -9.68 26.65 -12.26
C THR A 10 -10.55 26.84 -11.01
N PHE A 11 -10.43 25.94 -10.04
CA PHE A 11 -11.13 26.05 -8.76
C PHE A 11 -10.35 27.05 -7.90
N ASP A 12 -10.86 28.28 -7.83
CA ASP A 12 -10.31 29.37 -7.04
C ASP A 12 -10.73 29.16 -5.57
N LEU A 13 -9.78 28.69 -4.75
CA LEU A 13 -9.98 28.29 -3.35
C LEU A 13 -9.88 29.48 -2.37
N SER A 14 -9.92 30.72 -2.87
CA SER A 14 -9.57 31.94 -2.12
C SER A 14 -10.76 32.72 -1.54
N GLN A 15 -12.01 32.36 -1.87
CA GLN A 15 -13.20 33.13 -1.43
C GLN A 15 -13.99 32.54 -0.25
N ASP A 16 -13.75 31.29 0.14
CA ASP A 16 -14.46 30.67 1.28
C ASP A 16 -13.82 30.93 2.65
N GLU A 17 -12.59 31.44 2.72
CA GLU A 17 -11.89 31.70 3.99
C GLU A 17 -12.43 32.91 4.78
N LYS A 18 -13.19 33.83 4.15
CA LYS A 18 -13.60 35.10 4.79
C LYS A 18 -14.98 35.14 5.44
N LYS A 19 -15.77 34.06 5.38
CA LYS A 19 -17.14 34.03 5.96
C LYS A 19 -17.33 33.12 7.17
N ILE A 20 -16.27 32.45 7.64
CA ILE A 20 -16.35 31.47 8.75
C ILE A 20 -15.69 31.99 10.05
N GLU A 21 -15.26 33.27 10.09
CA GLU A 21 -14.52 33.80 11.25
C GLU A 21 -15.36 34.49 12.34
N GLU A 22 -16.69 34.54 12.26
CA GLU A 22 -17.45 35.42 13.17
C GLU A 22 -18.49 34.77 14.10
N ASN A 23 -18.69 33.44 14.10
CA ASN A 23 -19.69 32.86 15.01
C ASN A 23 -19.33 31.43 15.45
N ASN A 24 -18.31 31.26 16.30
CA ASN A 24 -18.25 30.13 17.25
C ASN A 24 -17.18 30.40 18.31
N ALA A 25 -17.63 30.69 19.54
CA ALA A 25 -16.83 30.55 20.75
C ALA A 25 -16.24 29.13 20.83
N PRO A 26 -15.06 28.93 21.46
CA PRO A 26 -14.44 27.62 21.53
C PRO A 26 -15.19 26.77 22.56
N ASP A 27 -16.18 26.02 22.10
CA ASP A 27 -16.79 24.97 22.90
C ASP A 27 -15.77 23.84 23.09
N ASP A 28 -15.65 23.42 24.34
CA ASP A 28 -14.52 22.71 24.96
C ASP A 28 -14.57 21.19 24.66
N ASN A 29 -14.86 20.83 23.41
CA ASN A 29 -14.98 19.43 22.96
C ASN A 29 -13.79 19.01 22.09
N LEU A 30 -12.58 19.16 22.63
CA LEU A 30 -11.33 18.69 22.03
C LEU A 30 -11.19 17.16 22.01
N ASP A 31 -12.02 16.42 22.74
CA ASP A 31 -11.99 14.96 22.83
C ASP A 31 -12.59 14.24 21.61
N ASN A 32 -13.33 14.93 20.73
CA ASN A 32 -13.91 14.33 19.51
C ASN A 32 -12.99 14.37 18.28
N ARG A 33 -11.70 14.72 18.43
CA ARG A 33 -10.71 14.79 17.33
C ARG A 33 -9.81 13.56 17.21
N PHE A 34 -10.26 12.40 17.69
CA PHE A 34 -9.56 11.14 17.45
C PHE A 34 -9.68 10.77 15.97
N PHE A 35 -8.52 10.61 15.30
CA PHE A 35 -8.49 9.94 14.01
C PHE A 35 -8.95 8.50 14.23
N ASP A 36 -10.19 8.21 13.87
CA ASP A 36 -10.68 6.86 13.97
C ASP A 36 -10.11 6.01 12.82
N SER A 37 -9.06 5.26 13.16
CA SER A 37 -8.48 4.28 12.24
C SER A 37 -9.40 3.08 11.97
N SER A 38 -10.55 2.98 12.65
CA SER A 38 -11.52 1.89 12.49
C SER A 38 -12.13 1.83 11.08
N ASP A 39 -12.38 2.98 10.45
CA ASP A 39 -12.93 3.09 9.09
C ASP A 39 -12.00 2.52 8.00
N TYR A 40 -10.71 2.35 8.34
CA TYR A 40 -9.66 1.89 7.43
C TYR A 40 -9.18 0.47 7.71
N ARG A 41 -9.94 -0.30 8.49
CA ARG A 41 -9.72 -1.73 8.64
C ARG A 41 -10.06 -2.45 7.31
N CYS A 42 -9.35 -3.54 7.05
CA CYS A 42 -9.60 -4.46 5.94
C CYS A 42 -10.11 -5.78 6.52
N CYS A 43 -11.01 -6.46 5.80
CA CYS A 43 -11.62 -7.74 6.19
C CYS A 43 -12.33 -7.68 7.56
N PHE A 44 -13.65 -7.49 7.55
CA PHE A 44 -14.53 -7.59 8.74
C PHE A 44 -14.17 -6.69 9.93
N ASN A 45 -13.62 -5.48 9.71
CA ASN A 45 -13.22 -4.57 10.78
C ASN A 45 -12.25 -5.18 11.82
N LEU A 46 -11.52 -6.24 11.43
CA LEU A 46 -10.69 -7.02 12.34
C LEU A 46 -9.21 -6.66 12.22
N PHE A 47 -8.72 -6.45 11.00
CA PHE A 47 -7.30 -6.21 10.75
C PHE A 47 -7.03 -4.84 10.14
N HIS A 48 -6.06 -4.14 10.72
CA HIS A 48 -5.63 -2.83 10.23
C HIS A 48 -4.91 -2.98 8.89
N ALA A 49 -5.26 -2.20 7.86
CA ALA A 49 -4.74 -2.36 6.49
C ALA A 49 -3.20 -2.40 6.42
N LYS A 50 -2.52 -1.65 7.31
CA LYS A 50 -1.06 -1.69 7.48
C LYS A 50 -0.52 -3.08 7.86
N ILE A 51 -1.18 -3.79 8.77
CA ILE A 51 -0.77 -5.12 9.23
C ILE A 51 -0.95 -6.13 8.12
N VAL A 52 -2.11 -6.11 7.45
CA VAL A 52 -2.38 -7.01 6.32
C VAL A 52 -1.38 -6.78 5.19
N THR A 53 -1.08 -5.52 4.88
CA THR A 53 -0.05 -5.18 3.87
C THR A 53 1.34 -5.68 4.29
N PHE A 54 1.71 -5.57 5.57
CA PHE A 54 2.95 -6.12 6.09
C PHE A 54 3.03 -7.64 5.91
N VAL A 55 1.94 -8.36 6.16
CA VAL A 55 1.85 -9.81 5.92
C VAL A 55 2.06 -10.12 4.44
N PHE A 56 1.39 -9.41 3.53
CA PHE A 56 1.57 -9.59 2.09
C PHE A 56 3.00 -9.31 1.62
N CYS A 57 3.63 -8.21 2.08
CA CYS A 57 5.04 -7.95 1.79
C CYS A 57 5.94 -9.09 2.27
N THR A 58 5.62 -9.67 3.43
CA THR A 58 6.37 -10.79 4.00
C THR A 58 6.16 -12.07 3.20
N LEU A 59 4.94 -12.38 2.77
CA LEU A 59 4.66 -13.54 1.92
C LEU A 59 5.41 -13.45 0.58
N VAL A 60 5.38 -12.27 -0.05
CA VAL A 60 6.13 -12.03 -1.28
C VAL A 60 7.65 -12.14 -1.06
N LEU A 61 8.16 -11.66 0.08
CA LEU A 61 9.57 -11.86 0.42
C LEU A 61 9.91 -13.35 0.54
N HIS A 62 9.05 -14.15 1.19
CA HIS A 62 9.24 -15.60 1.28
C HIS A 62 9.20 -16.25 -0.10
N GLU A 63 8.28 -15.84 -0.97
CA GLU A 63 8.18 -16.32 -2.35
C GLU A 63 9.44 -16.02 -3.17
N ILE A 64 10.01 -14.81 -3.05
CA ILE A 64 11.28 -14.45 -3.70
C ILE A 64 12.42 -15.33 -3.18
N VAL A 65 12.53 -15.50 -1.85
CA VAL A 65 13.62 -16.26 -1.23
C VAL A 65 13.51 -17.75 -1.52
N LEU A 66 12.34 -18.35 -1.27
CA LEU A 66 12.10 -19.78 -1.49
C LEU A 66 12.16 -20.12 -2.98
N GLY A 67 11.54 -19.30 -3.83
CA GLY A 67 11.62 -19.45 -5.29
C GLY A 67 13.05 -19.29 -5.80
N GLY A 68 13.82 -18.36 -5.24
CA GLY A 68 15.24 -18.18 -5.54
C GLY A 68 16.08 -19.41 -5.16
N ILE A 69 15.92 -19.91 -3.94
CA ILE A 69 16.63 -21.11 -3.44
C ILE A 69 16.24 -22.33 -4.28
N TYR A 70 14.95 -22.50 -4.59
CA TYR A 70 14.47 -23.59 -5.43
C TYR A 70 15.15 -23.56 -6.80
N LEU A 71 15.17 -22.41 -7.48
CA LEU A 71 15.82 -22.26 -8.79
C LEU A 71 17.34 -22.48 -8.72
N LEU A 72 18.01 -22.03 -7.65
CA LEU A 72 19.45 -22.25 -7.45
C LEU A 72 19.81 -23.73 -7.26
N GLY A 73 18.92 -24.50 -6.63
CA GLY A 73 19.10 -25.94 -6.40
C GLY A 73 18.93 -26.80 -7.65
N ARG A 74 18.57 -26.21 -8.80
CA ARG A 74 18.30 -26.95 -10.03
C ARG A 74 19.55 -27.18 -10.87
N ASP A 75 19.65 -28.39 -11.43
CA ASP A 75 20.68 -28.74 -12.41
C ASP A 75 20.67 -27.83 -13.64
N GLU A 76 19.50 -27.34 -14.07
CA GLU A 76 19.40 -26.44 -15.22
C GLU A 76 20.04 -25.08 -14.92
N PHE A 77 20.02 -24.63 -13.66
CA PHE A 77 20.72 -23.43 -13.25
C PHE A 77 22.24 -23.64 -13.31
N ALA A 78 22.74 -24.78 -12.81
CA ALA A 78 24.16 -25.13 -12.89
C ALA A 78 24.64 -25.29 -14.35
N LYS A 79 23.77 -25.76 -15.24
CA LYS A 79 24.03 -25.88 -16.69
C LYS A 79 23.89 -24.57 -17.46
N GLY A 80 23.46 -23.49 -16.80
CA GLY A 80 23.33 -22.17 -17.42
C GLY A 80 22.13 -22.01 -18.36
N ASP A 81 21.01 -22.70 -18.10
CA ASP A 81 19.77 -22.46 -18.84
C ASP A 81 19.31 -21.02 -18.62
N TRP A 82 19.38 -20.22 -19.68
CA TRP A 82 19.02 -18.80 -19.70
C TRP A 82 17.60 -18.54 -19.20
N THR A 83 16.68 -19.49 -19.36
CA THR A 83 15.30 -19.34 -18.89
C THR A 83 15.26 -19.36 -17.36
N VAL A 84 15.94 -20.33 -16.74
CA VAL A 84 15.99 -20.50 -15.28
C VAL A 84 16.79 -19.38 -14.63
N VAL A 85 17.94 -19.03 -15.22
CA VAL A 85 18.77 -17.90 -14.79
C VAL A 85 18.02 -16.57 -14.92
N GLY A 86 17.30 -16.36 -16.03
CA GLY A 86 16.50 -15.16 -16.26
C GLY A 86 15.39 -14.99 -15.22
N VAL A 87 14.66 -16.06 -14.91
CA VAL A 87 13.61 -16.03 -13.85
C VAL A 87 14.20 -15.78 -12.48
N PHE A 88 15.38 -16.35 -12.17
CA PHE A 88 16.09 -16.06 -10.93
C PHE A 88 16.45 -14.56 -10.82
N ILE A 89 16.98 -13.95 -11.89
CA ILE A 89 17.29 -12.52 -11.92
C ILE A 89 16.01 -11.68 -11.74
N ILE A 90 14.90 -12.07 -12.38
CA ILE A 90 13.61 -11.39 -12.20
C ILE A 90 13.18 -11.42 -10.73
N ARG A 91 13.34 -12.54 -10.02
CA ARG A 91 13.07 -12.63 -8.58
C ARG A 91 13.94 -11.66 -7.77
N LEU A 92 15.24 -11.55 -8.10
CA LEU A 92 16.12 -10.58 -7.43
C LEU A 92 15.69 -9.12 -7.67
N LEU A 93 15.22 -8.81 -8.88
CA LEU A 93 14.70 -7.47 -9.22
C LEU A 93 13.41 -7.11 -8.46
N GLN A 94 12.74 -8.06 -7.82
CA GLN A 94 11.59 -7.79 -6.94
C GLN A 94 11.99 -7.39 -5.52
N LEU A 95 13.25 -7.60 -5.10
CA LEU A 95 13.71 -7.21 -3.75
C LEU A 95 13.67 -5.70 -3.52
N PRO A 96 14.11 -4.82 -4.45
CA PRO A 96 13.99 -3.38 -4.27
C PRO A 96 12.55 -2.90 -4.02
N PRO A 97 11.54 -3.25 -4.83
CA PRO A 97 10.17 -2.81 -4.57
C PRO A 97 9.60 -3.35 -3.26
N VAL A 98 9.92 -4.59 -2.85
CA VAL A 98 9.55 -5.12 -1.52
C VAL A 98 10.16 -4.27 -0.40
N THR A 99 11.45 -3.92 -0.53
CA THR A 99 12.14 -3.06 0.44
C THR A 99 11.51 -1.68 0.52
N ILE A 100 11.16 -1.10 -0.64
CA ILE A 100 10.45 0.19 -0.71
C ILE A 100 9.07 0.09 -0.05
N ALA A 101 8.36 -1.04 -0.18
CA ALA A 101 7.09 -1.26 0.50
C ALA A 101 7.25 -1.31 2.03
N TYR A 102 8.26 -2.00 2.56
CA TYR A 102 8.55 -1.97 4.00
C TYR A 102 8.88 -0.56 4.48
N TYR A 103 9.69 0.18 3.72
CA TYR A 103 9.99 1.58 4.04
C TYR A 103 8.73 2.47 4.00
N SER A 104 7.84 2.20 3.03
CA SER A 104 6.53 2.84 2.93
C SER A 104 5.66 2.59 4.17
N LEU A 105 5.62 1.34 4.64
CA LEU A 105 4.90 0.96 5.86
C LEU A 105 5.48 1.63 7.10
N TRP A 106 6.80 1.75 7.18
CA TRP A 106 7.49 2.45 8.27
C TRP A 106 7.16 3.95 8.28
N ARG A 107 7.38 4.65 7.15
CA ARG A 107 7.15 6.09 7.01
C ARG A 107 5.68 6.48 6.80
N CYS A 108 4.80 5.52 6.61
CA CYS A 108 3.40 5.72 6.23
C CYS A 108 3.26 6.64 5.00
N ASN A 109 4.01 6.36 3.93
CA ASN A 109 4.03 7.18 2.70
C ASN A 109 3.25 6.49 1.56
N PRO A 110 2.05 6.99 1.16
CA PRO A 110 1.19 6.28 0.22
C PRO A 110 1.85 5.95 -1.12
N TYR A 111 2.66 6.87 -1.67
CA TYR A 111 3.24 6.73 -3.00
C TYR A 111 4.28 5.62 -3.13
N LEU A 112 4.90 5.22 -2.01
CA LEU A 112 5.95 4.20 -2.01
C LEU A 112 5.39 2.77 -2.02
N ILE A 113 4.08 2.58 -1.83
CA ILE A 113 3.43 1.26 -1.98
C ILE A 113 3.18 0.91 -3.45
N ILE A 114 3.00 1.91 -4.32
CA ILE A 114 2.63 1.69 -5.73
C ILE A 114 3.68 0.89 -6.50
N PRO A 115 4.99 1.18 -6.42
CA PRO A 115 6.02 0.41 -7.12
C PRO A 115 6.01 -1.07 -6.77
N PHE A 116 5.66 -1.40 -5.52
CA PHE A 116 5.52 -2.78 -5.08
C PHE A 116 4.35 -3.49 -5.74
N GLY A 117 3.15 -2.90 -5.71
CA GLY A 117 1.99 -3.48 -6.38
C GLY A 117 2.21 -3.68 -7.89
N VAL A 118 2.81 -2.68 -8.55
CA VAL A 118 3.13 -2.77 -10.00
C VAL A 118 4.16 -3.85 -10.26
N SER A 119 5.25 -3.90 -9.49
CA SER A 119 6.28 -4.93 -9.67
C SER A 119 5.72 -6.34 -9.52
N GLN A 120 4.82 -6.56 -8.57
CA GLN A 120 4.24 -7.87 -8.32
C GLN A 120 3.30 -8.33 -9.42
N VAL A 121 2.49 -7.43 -9.99
CA VAL A 121 1.62 -7.79 -11.13
C VAL A 121 2.42 -7.99 -12.42
N CYS A 122 3.45 -7.17 -12.67
CA CYS A 122 4.19 -7.23 -13.93
C CYS A 122 5.24 -8.34 -13.93
N ILE A 123 6.22 -8.27 -13.03
CA ILE A 123 7.38 -9.18 -13.03
C ILE A 123 7.26 -10.29 -11.98
N GLY A 124 6.51 -10.05 -10.90
CA GLY A 124 6.10 -11.06 -9.90
C GLY A 124 5.38 -12.22 -10.55
N SER A 125 4.21 -11.93 -11.11
CA SER A 125 3.34 -12.95 -11.71
C SER A 125 4.00 -13.77 -12.80
N PHE A 126 4.89 -13.19 -13.60
CA PHE A 126 5.65 -13.97 -14.56
C PHE A 126 6.56 -15.00 -13.88
N ALA A 127 7.36 -14.57 -12.89
CA ALA A 127 8.27 -15.47 -12.18
C ALA A 127 7.53 -16.55 -11.38
N ASP A 128 6.39 -16.21 -10.79
CA ASP A 128 5.60 -17.11 -9.96
C ASP A 128 4.89 -18.16 -10.80
N ILE A 129 4.24 -17.76 -11.89
CA ILE A 129 3.61 -18.69 -12.84
C ILE A 129 4.67 -19.64 -13.43
N PHE A 130 5.85 -19.12 -13.82
CA PHE A 130 6.93 -19.96 -14.32
C PHE A 130 7.37 -21.00 -13.29
N THR A 131 7.58 -20.56 -12.04
CA THR A 131 8.04 -21.43 -10.95
C THR A 131 6.98 -22.49 -10.63
N LEU A 132 5.71 -22.09 -10.60
CA LEU A 132 4.56 -22.97 -10.40
C LEU A 132 4.48 -24.06 -11.48
N LEU A 133 4.53 -23.67 -12.76
CA LEU A 133 4.49 -24.62 -13.88
C LEU A 133 5.67 -25.60 -13.83
N LYS A 134 6.85 -25.12 -13.42
CA LYS A 134 8.03 -25.97 -13.29
C LYS A 134 7.89 -26.99 -12.17
N ILE A 135 7.42 -26.57 -10.99
CA ILE A 135 7.12 -27.46 -9.86
C ILE A 135 6.07 -28.50 -10.28
N LEU A 136 4.98 -28.09 -10.94
CA LEU A 136 3.93 -29.01 -11.40
C LEU A 136 4.47 -30.05 -12.37
N LYS A 137 5.32 -29.65 -13.33
CA LYS A 137 5.96 -30.57 -14.28
C LYS A 137 6.86 -31.59 -13.57
N GLU A 138 7.55 -31.18 -12.51
CA GLU A 138 8.40 -32.09 -11.72
C GLU A 138 7.55 -33.08 -10.91
N LEU A 139 6.48 -32.61 -10.27
CA LEU A 139 5.54 -33.48 -9.56
C LEU A 139 4.89 -34.51 -10.50
N ASP A 140 4.59 -34.11 -11.72
CA ASP A 140 4.00 -34.97 -12.75
C ASP A 140 5.00 -36.06 -13.19
N ALA A 141 6.24 -35.66 -13.45
CA ALA A 141 7.31 -36.60 -13.78
C ALA A 141 7.60 -37.62 -12.66
N GLU A 142 7.39 -37.24 -11.40
CA GLU A 142 7.56 -38.11 -10.24
C GLU A 142 6.32 -38.95 -9.90
N ASN A 143 5.21 -38.83 -10.66
CA ASN A 143 3.91 -39.43 -10.33
C ASN A 143 3.49 -39.14 -8.88
N SER A 144 3.64 -37.89 -8.45
CA SER A 144 3.40 -37.48 -7.08
C SER A 144 1.91 -37.47 -6.73
N ILE A 145 1.57 -37.98 -5.53
CA ILE A 145 0.21 -37.98 -4.96
C ILE A 145 -0.36 -36.55 -4.81
N LEU A 146 0.50 -35.53 -4.81
CA LEU A 146 0.11 -34.12 -4.76
C LEU A 146 -0.61 -33.62 -6.01
N LEU A 147 -0.62 -34.39 -7.11
CA LEU A 147 -1.39 -34.12 -8.33
C LEU A 147 -2.60 -35.06 -8.37
N PRO A 148 -3.75 -34.69 -7.77
CA PRO A 148 -4.87 -35.60 -7.58
C PRO A 148 -5.68 -35.88 -8.86
N PHE A 149 -5.47 -35.12 -9.93
CA PHE A 149 -6.22 -35.26 -11.18
C PHE A 149 -5.40 -35.96 -12.26
N GLU A 150 -5.94 -37.01 -12.87
CA GLU A 150 -5.31 -37.77 -13.96
C GLU A 150 -6.19 -37.79 -15.22
N GLY A 151 -5.59 -38.10 -16.37
CA GLY A 151 -6.28 -38.26 -17.65
C GLY A 151 -6.92 -36.97 -18.16
N VAL A 152 -8.24 -37.00 -18.46
CA VAL A 152 -8.96 -35.83 -19.01
C VAL A 152 -8.99 -34.65 -18.03
N PHE A 153 -8.76 -34.90 -16.74
CA PHE A 153 -8.79 -33.88 -15.68
C PHE A 153 -7.42 -33.32 -15.31
N GLU A 154 -6.32 -33.75 -15.95
CA GLU A 154 -4.96 -33.29 -15.65
C GLU A 154 -4.83 -31.75 -15.69
N ILE A 155 -5.59 -31.10 -16.58
CA ILE A 155 -5.62 -29.64 -16.68
C ILE A 155 -6.05 -28.94 -15.38
N PHE A 156 -6.81 -29.60 -14.50
CA PHE A 156 -7.21 -29.04 -13.21
C PHE A 156 -6.04 -28.90 -12.24
N ASN A 157 -4.98 -29.72 -12.36
CA ASN A 157 -3.76 -29.57 -11.57
C ASN A 157 -3.05 -28.23 -11.84
N ILE A 158 -3.22 -27.66 -13.03
CA ILE A 158 -2.67 -26.34 -13.40
C ILE A 158 -3.70 -25.25 -13.12
N LEU A 159 -4.96 -25.48 -13.51
CA LEU A 159 -6.02 -24.49 -13.43
C LEU A 159 -6.31 -24.07 -11.99
N ILE A 160 -6.36 -25.02 -11.04
CA ILE A 160 -6.70 -24.72 -9.65
C ILE A 160 -5.63 -23.83 -8.99
N PRO A 161 -4.33 -24.17 -9.01
CA PRO A 161 -3.28 -23.29 -8.49
C PRO A 161 -3.26 -21.91 -9.16
N LEU A 162 -3.49 -21.84 -10.48
CA LEU A 162 -3.54 -20.57 -11.20
C LEU A 162 -4.72 -19.69 -10.75
N VAL A 163 -5.90 -20.27 -10.55
CA VAL A 163 -7.07 -19.54 -10.04
C VAL A 163 -6.83 -19.03 -8.62
N ILE A 164 -6.22 -19.85 -7.75
CA ILE A 164 -5.83 -19.44 -6.40
C ILE A 164 -4.84 -18.27 -6.47
N TYR A 165 -3.83 -18.35 -7.36
CA TYR A 165 -2.86 -17.28 -7.57
C TYR A 165 -3.53 -15.97 -8.01
N ILE A 166 -4.43 -16.01 -8.99
CA ILE A 166 -5.17 -14.83 -9.46
C ILE A 166 -5.99 -14.21 -8.32
N PHE A 167 -6.65 -15.03 -7.51
CA PHE A 167 -7.40 -14.55 -6.35
C PHE A 167 -6.49 -13.86 -5.33
N LEU A 168 -5.33 -14.44 -5.03
CA LEU A 168 -4.33 -13.84 -4.14
C LEU A 168 -3.79 -12.50 -4.69
N ALA A 169 -3.55 -12.41 -6.01
CA ALA A 169 -3.13 -11.17 -6.65
C ALA A 169 -4.20 -10.08 -6.55
N ILE A 170 -5.47 -10.42 -6.75
CA ILE A 170 -6.60 -9.48 -6.57
C ILE A 170 -6.67 -9.03 -5.11
N CYS A 171 -6.56 -9.95 -4.14
CA CYS A 171 -6.53 -9.64 -2.72
C CYS A 171 -5.37 -8.71 -2.36
N LEU A 172 -4.18 -8.95 -2.90
CA LEU A 172 -3.01 -8.09 -2.72
C LEU A 172 -3.32 -6.67 -3.20
N ILE A 173 -3.79 -6.50 -4.43
CA ILE A 173 -4.10 -5.18 -5.00
C ILE A 173 -5.16 -4.45 -4.18
N TRP A 174 -6.20 -5.17 -3.73
CA TRP A 174 -7.23 -4.62 -2.87
C TRP A 174 -6.68 -4.11 -1.53
N VAL A 175 -5.82 -4.90 -0.89
CA VAL A 175 -5.18 -4.52 0.39
C VAL A 175 -4.26 -3.32 0.20
N LEU A 176 -3.46 -3.28 -0.88
CA LEU A 176 -2.60 -2.15 -1.20
C LEU A 176 -3.41 -0.87 -1.43
N TYR A 177 -4.53 -0.95 -2.15
CA TYR A 177 -5.43 0.17 -2.38
C TYR A 177 -5.99 0.73 -1.05
N ARG A 178 -6.48 -0.14 -0.17
CA ARG A 178 -6.98 0.27 1.15
C ARG A 178 -5.87 0.85 2.03
N CYS A 179 -4.67 0.28 1.98
CA CYS A 179 -3.51 0.80 2.71
C CYS A 179 -3.07 2.19 2.20
N HIS A 180 -3.12 2.40 0.89
CA HIS A 180 -2.84 3.68 0.26
C HIS A 180 -3.82 4.77 0.73
N ILE A 181 -5.13 4.49 0.70
CA ILE A 181 -6.16 5.41 1.21
C ILE A 181 -5.93 5.71 2.69
N TYR A 182 -5.65 4.70 3.50
CA TYR A 182 -5.36 4.86 4.92
C TYR A 182 -4.18 5.82 5.16
N PHE A 183 -3.09 5.69 4.38
CA PHE A 183 -1.94 6.58 4.50
C PHE A 183 -2.25 8.03 4.08
N ILE A 184 -3.08 8.24 3.07
CA ILE A 184 -3.54 9.58 2.69
C ILE A 184 -4.36 10.20 3.83
N ALA A 185 -5.36 9.49 4.34
CA ALA A 185 -6.21 9.98 5.43
C ALA A 185 -5.39 10.32 6.68
N ARG A 186 -4.48 9.43 7.08
CA ARG A 186 -3.58 9.66 8.20
C ARG A 186 -2.71 10.91 8.01
N ARG A 187 -2.20 11.15 6.81
CA ARG A 187 -1.40 12.35 6.50
C ARG A 187 -2.22 13.63 6.54
N LEU A 188 -3.45 13.61 6.02
CA LEU A 188 -4.36 14.76 6.08
C LEU A 188 -4.67 15.13 7.53
N HIS A 189 -5.03 14.16 8.37
CA HIS A 189 -5.26 14.41 9.79
C HIS A 189 -4.02 14.91 10.54
N GLN A 190 -2.83 14.38 10.24
CA GLN A 190 -1.59 14.90 10.82
C GLN A 190 -1.32 16.34 10.40
N ARG A 191 -1.59 16.70 9.14
CA ARG A 191 -1.43 18.06 8.63
C ARG A 191 -2.38 19.03 9.33
N GLU A 192 -3.66 18.67 9.46
CA GLU A 192 -4.64 19.46 10.21
C GLU A 192 -4.19 19.69 11.65
N ARG A 193 -3.79 18.62 12.36
CA ARG A 193 -3.34 18.72 13.76
C ARG A 193 -2.12 19.64 13.91
N ASN A 194 -1.19 19.60 12.96
CA ASN A 194 -0.02 20.49 12.95
C ASN A 194 -0.42 21.96 12.71
N MET A 195 -1.40 22.23 11.84
CA MET A 195 -1.92 23.59 11.64
C MET A 195 -2.60 24.13 12.90
N TYR A 196 -3.42 23.32 13.57
CA TYR A 196 -4.03 23.71 14.85
C TYR A 196 -3.00 23.99 15.95
N ARG A 197 -1.94 23.17 16.06
CA ARG A 197 -0.83 23.42 17.00
C ARG A 197 -0.09 24.70 16.66
N SER A 198 0.27 24.91 15.39
CA SER A 198 0.94 26.14 14.94
C SER A 198 0.10 27.40 15.24
N LYS A 199 -1.22 27.35 15.03
CA LYS A 199 -2.12 28.47 15.35
C LYS A 199 -2.14 28.71 16.86
N LYS A 200 -2.23 27.65 17.68
CA LYS A 200 -2.17 27.75 19.14
C LYS A 200 -0.83 28.28 19.67
N ASP A 201 0.29 27.89 19.06
CA ASP A 201 1.63 28.34 19.46
C ASP A 201 1.94 29.77 19.00
N SER A 202 1.19 30.30 18.02
CA SER A 202 1.27 31.71 17.61
C SER A 202 0.44 32.66 18.48
N LEU A 203 -0.55 32.14 19.22
CA LEU A 203 -1.45 32.92 20.08
C LEU A 203 -0.85 33.44 21.42
N PRO A 204 0.17 32.84 22.08
CA PRO A 204 0.69 33.33 23.36
C PRO A 204 1.81 34.37 23.22
N LYS A 205 2.13 34.84 22.01
CA LYS A 205 3.11 35.94 21.82
C LYS A 205 2.48 37.31 21.68
N ASN A 206 1.17 37.40 21.44
CA ASN A 206 0.50 38.68 21.26
C ASN A 206 -0.07 39.25 22.57
N GLU A 207 -0.50 38.41 23.52
CA GLU A 207 -0.95 38.91 24.83
C GLU A 207 0.18 39.52 25.67
N ASN A 208 1.39 38.96 25.62
CA ASN A 208 2.53 39.54 26.34
C ASN A 208 3.02 40.85 25.71
N LYS A 209 2.90 41.00 24.38
CA LYS A 209 3.31 42.22 23.68
C LYS A 209 2.30 43.35 23.85
N VAL A 210 0.99 43.04 23.82
CA VAL A 210 -0.08 44.00 24.10
C VAL A 210 -0.06 44.45 25.57
N ASN A 211 0.24 43.54 26.51
CA ASN A 211 0.42 43.91 27.92
C ASN A 211 1.70 44.75 28.13
N GLU A 212 2.84 44.43 27.51
CA GLU A 212 4.05 45.27 27.61
C GLU A 212 3.85 46.67 27.03
N GLU A 213 3.15 46.80 25.90
CA GLU A 213 2.85 48.10 25.28
C GLU A 213 1.85 48.93 26.11
N ALA A 214 0.86 48.28 26.75
CA ALA A 214 -0.07 48.95 27.65
C ALA A 214 0.61 49.47 28.94
N TYR A 215 1.52 48.67 29.53
CA TYR A 215 2.29 49.08 30.72
C TYR A 215 3.30 50.21 30.44
N MET A 216 3.75 50.39 29.19
CA MET A 216 4.65 51.48 28.79
C MET A 216 3.91 52.80 28.51
N LEU A 217 2.59 52.77 28.31
CA LEU A 217 1.75 53.95 28.07
C LEU A 217 1.14 54.56 29.34
N GLU A 218 1.20 53.84 30.47
CA GLU A 218 0.72 54.31 31.78
C GLU A 218 1.81 54.97 32.66
N ARG A 219 2.99 55.29 32.09
CA ARG A 219 4.09 56.01 32.77
C ARG A 219 4.31 57.42 32.25
#